data_AF-A0A7J7DG55-F1
#
_entry.id   AF-A0A7J7DG55-F1
#
_cell.length_a   1.000
_cell.length_b   1.000
_cell.length_c   1.000
_cell.angle_alpha   90.00
_cell.angle_beta   90.00
_cell.angle_gamma   90.00
#
_symmetry.space_group_name_H-M   'P 1'
#
loop_
_entity.id
_entity.type
_entity.pdbx_description
1 polymer ?
#
loop_
_entity_poly.entity_id
_entity_poly.type
_entity_poly.pdbx_seq_one_letter_code
_entity_poly.pdbx_strand_id
1 'polypeptide(L)'
;MDATFLSSSLSLMFFFFIYSNFVPAISLDQTVKKTFIFLVDSQAKPSVFPTHYHWYSSEFVSDPLQILHTYDTVCDGFSAVLSPDRASTLSQNPSILAVLEDRRRELHTTRSPQFLGLRNQQGLWSESNYGSDVIIGVFDTGIWPERRSFSDVNLGPVPTRWKGICETGVKFSPKNCNRKLIGVRFFAKGHEAGPGTGGTLGGINATIEFFSPRDAEGHGTHTASTAAGRHSYRASMEGYADGIAKGVAPKARLAVYKVCWKNSGCFDSDILAAFDAAVADGVDVISISIGGGEGWSTPYYIDPIAIGSYGAVSKGWSCLPQLVTMGLMGCQ
;
A
#
# COMPACT_ATOMS: atom_id res chain seq x y z
N MET A 1 -37.07 16.80 81.96
CA MET A 1 -37.15 15.85 80.83
C MET A 1 -38.54 15.94 80.23
N ASP A 2 -38.78 16.59 79.10
CA ASP A 2 -38.57 18.00 78.74
C ASP A 2 -39.70 18.34 77.76
N ALA A 3 -40.07 19.61 77.73
CA ALA A 3 -41.28 20.15 77.13
C ALA A 3 -41.30 20.11 75.59
N THR A 4 -42.49 19.89 75.01
CA THR A 4 -42.78 20.06 73.58
C THR A 4 -43.64 21.30 73.36
N PHE A 5 -43.19 22.22 72.51
CA PHE A 5 -43.91 23.44 72.07
C PHE A 5 -44.07 23.44 70.54
N LEU A 6 -45.32 23.63 70.07
CA LEU A 6 -45.87 24.52 69.00
C LEU A 6 -44.98 24.84 67.76
N SER A 7 -45.45 24.94 66.50
CA SER A 7 -46.58 25.71 65.94
C SER A 7 -46.70 25.46 64.41
N SER A 8 -47.92 25.44 63.81
CA SER A 8 -48.54 26.43 62.88
C SER A 8 -47.74 26.79 61.59
N SER A 9 -48.27 27.04 60.39
CA SER A 9 -49.60 27.02 59.74
C SER A 9 -49.43 27.65 58.34
N LEU A 10 -50.43 27.46 57.47
CA LEU A 10 -50.78 28.27 56.28
C LEU A 10 -50.00 28.05 54.97
N SER A 11 -50.73 27.47 54.00
CA SER A 11 -50.43 27.48 52.57
C SER A 11 -51.31 28.55 51.90
N LEU A 12 -50.70 29.51 51.19
CA LEU A 12 -51.39 30.44 50.29
C LEU A 12 -50.62 30.57 48.97
N MET A 13 -51.38 30.57 47.87
CA MET A 13 -50.95 30.52 46.48
C MET A 13 -50.15 31.73 46.01
N PHE A 14 -49.25 31.54 45.03
CA PHE A 14 -48.81 32.59 44.11
C PHE A 14 -48.66 32.05 42.67
N PHE A 15 -49.42 32.64 41.76
CA PHE A 15 -49.33 32.47 40.30
C PHE A 15 -48.06 33.15 39.76
N PHE A 16 -47.22 32.44 39.00
CA PHE A 16 -46.10 33.02 38.25
C PHE A 16 -46.49 33.22 36.78
N PHE A 17 -46.55 34.48 36.34
CA PHE A 17 -46.57 34.87 34.93
C PHE A 17 -45.16 34.72 34.34
N ILE A 18 -45.00 33.92 33.29
CA ILE A 18 -43.75 33.79 32.53
C ILE A 18 -43.79 34.78 31.36
N TYR A 19 -42.94 35.82 31.41
CA TYR A 19 -42.62 36.67 30.26
C TYR A 19 -41.55 35.98 29.40
N SER A 20 -41.87 35.62 28.15
CA SER A 20 -40.88 35.12 27.19
C SER A 20 -40.14 36.28 26.52
N ASN A 21 -38.85 36.43 26.79
CA ASN A 21 -37.97 37.30 26.01
C ASN A 21 -37.59 36.58 24.70
N PHE A 22 -38.03 37.12 23.56
CA PHE A 22 -37.53 36.72 22.24
C PHE A 22 -36.15 37.34 22.03
N VAL A 23 -35.11 36.51 21.92
CA VAL A 23 -33.80 36.90 21.39
C VAL A 23 -33.76 36.51 19.92
N PRO A 24 -33.48 37.42 18.97
CA PRO A 24 -33.34 37.05 17.57
C PRO A 24 -32.04 36.27 17.37
N ALA A 25 -32.13 35.09 16.77
CA ALA A 25 -30.98 34.31 16.36
C ALA A 25 -30.27 35.00 15.20
N ILE A 26 -29.03 35.43 15.41
CA ILE A 26 -28.13 35.85 14.34
C ILE A 26 -27.62 34.57 13.67
N SER A 27 -28.04 34.30 12.43
CA SER A 27 -27.51 33.20 11.63
C SER A 27 -26.09 33.53 11.19
N LEU A 28 -25.10 32.89 11.82
CA LEU A 28 -23.72 32.93 11.36
C LEU A 28 -23.56 31.94 10.19
N ASP A 29 -24.07 32.28 9.00
CA ASP A 29 -23.81 31.49 7.78
C ASP A 29 -22.42 31.83 7.23
N GLN A 30 -21.38 31.35 7.92
CA GLN A 30 -20.09 31.18 7.30
C GLN A 30 -20.21 29.97 6.36
N THR A 31 -20.48 30.24 5.09
CA THR A 31 -20.58 29.24 4.01
C THR A 31 -19.33 28.35 3.99
N VAL A 32 -19.43 27.17 4.62
CA VAL A 32 -18.34 26.19 4.66
C VAL A 32 -18.07 25.75 3.23
N LYS A 33 -16.95 26.21 2.67
CA LYS A 33 -16.50 25.77 1.36
C LYS A 33 -15.94 24.35 1.46
N LYS A 34 -16.24 23.54 0.45
CA LYS A 34 -15.72 22.19 0.28
C LYS A 34 -15.03 22.07 -1.07
N THR A 35 -14.19 21.05 -1.22
CA THR A 35 -13.60 20.71 -2.51
C THR A 35 -14.54 19.78 -3.27
N PHE A 36 -14.73 20.04 -4.56
CA PHE A 36 -15.51 19.22 -5.47
C PHE A 36 -14.71 18.92 -6.73
N ILE A 37 -14.98 17.77 -7.34
CA ILE A 37 -14.46 17.34 -8.64
C ILE A 37 -15.63 17.36 -9.63
N PHE A 38 -15.44 18.06 -10.74
CA PHE A 38 -16.42 18.20 -11.82
C PHE A 38 -15.90 17.43 -13.04
N LEU A 39 -16.67 16.44 -13.49
CA LEU A 39 -16.43 15.77 -14.77
C LEU A 39 -17.22 16.53 -15.84
N VAL A 40 -16.56 16.88 -16.94
CA VAL A 40 -17.08 17.79 -17.97
C VAL A 40 -17.08 17.08 -19.31
N ASP A 41 -18.10 17.31 -20.12
CA ASP A 41 -18.12 16.86 -21.52
C ASP A 41 -17.12 17.70 -22.33
N SER A 42 -16.03 17.08 -22.78
CA SER A 42 -15.03 17.78 -23.59
C SER A 42 -15.55 18.29 -24.93
N GLN A 43 -16.57 17.63 -25.49
CA GLN A 43 -17.15 18.06 -26.77
C GLN A 43 -17.95 19.34 -26.64
N ALA A 44 -18.37 19.71 -25.43
CA ALA A 44 -19.10 20.94 -25.17
C ALA A 44 -18.19 22.19 -25.10
N LYS A 45 -16.86 22.05 -25.20
CA LYS A 45 -15.93 23.20 -25.11
C LYS A 45 -16.17 24.18 -26.27
N PRO A 46 -16.54 25.45 -25.99
CA PRO A 46 -16.64 26.45 -27.03
C PRO A 46 -15.29 26.73 -27.72
N SER A 47 -15.32 26.97 -29.03
CA SER A 47 -14.13 27.23 -29.84
C SER A 47 -13.42 28.54 -29.48
N VAL A 48 -14.15 29.48 -28.85
CA VAL A 48 -13.59 30.77 -28.38
C VAL A 48 -12.54 30.58 -27.27
N PHE A 49 -12.60 29.48 -26.51
CA PHE A 49 -11.63 29.22 -25.47
C PHE A 49 -10.42 28.44 -26.01
N PRO A 50 -9.19 28.93 -25.81
CA PRO A 50 -7.99 28.29 -26.34
C PRO A 50 -7.69 26.93 -25.70
N THR A 51 -8.07 26.74 -24.43
CA THR A 51 -7.87 25.48 -23.68
C THR A 51 -9.05 25.21 -22.75
N HIS A 52 -9.17 23.97 -22.27
CA HIS A 52 -10.16 23.58 -21.26
C HIS A 52 -10.00 24.39 -19.97
N TYR A 53 -8.76 24.67 -19.53
CA TYR A 53 -8.52 25.54 -18.37
C TYR A 53 -9.18 26.91 -18.52
N HIS A 54 -9.01 27.57 -19.67
CA HIS A 54 -9.57 28.91 -19.91
C HIS A 54 -11.10 28.88 -19.95
N TRP A 55 -11.68 27.82 -20.51
CA TRP A 55 -13.12 27.61 -20.48
C TRP A 55 -13.61 27.43 -19.04
N TYR A 56 -13.02 26.53 -18.27
CA TYR A 56 -13.46 26.22 -16.91
C TYR A 56 -13.30 27.40 -15.97
N SER A 57 -12.18 28.11 -16.06
CA SER A 57 -11.88 29.29 -15.24
C SER A 57 -12.82 30.47 -15.53
N SER A 58 -13.42 30.52 -16.73
CA SER A 58 -14.32 31.59 -17.13
C SER A 58 -15.79 31.26 -16.88
N GLU A 59 -16.20 30.00 -17.14
CA GLU A 59 -17.61 29.61 -17.15
C GLU A 59 -18.08 29.11 -15.77
N PHE A 60 -17.25 28.32 -15.09
CA PHE A 60 -17.71 27.55 -13.93
C PHE A 60 -17.33 28.17 -12.58
N VAL A 61 -16.18 28.84 -12.51
CA VAL A 61 -15.68 29.48 -11.28
C VAL A 61 -15.68 31.01 -11.39
N SER A 62 -15.84 31.69 -10.25
CA SER A 62 -15.80 33.16 -10.20
C SER A 62 -14.38 33.72 -10.05
N ASP A 63 -13.45 32.88 -9.59
CA ASP A 63 -12.03 33.20 -9.44
C ASP A 63 -11.22 31.97 -9.88
N PRO A 64 -10.31 32.11 -10.87
CA PRO A 64 -9.45 31.01 -11.30
C PRO A 64 -8.63 30.36 -10.18
N LEU A 65 -8.33 31.09 -9.09
CA LEU A 65 -7.63 30.56 -7.91
C LEU A 65 -8.46 29.52 -7.13
N GLN A 66 -9.75 29.39 -7.42
CA GLN A 66 -10.60 28.34 -6.85
C GLN A 66 -10.36 26.98 -7.50
N ILE A 67 -9.79 26.92 -8.71
CA ILE A 67 -9.42 25.68 -9.38
C ILE A 67 -8.13 25.16 -8.75
N LEU A 68 -8.18 23.93 -8.23
CA LEU A 68 -7.03 23.23 -7.69
C LEU A 68 -6.28 22.45 -8.77
N HIS A 69 -7.04 21.74 -9.62
CA HIS A 69 -6.50 20.89 -10.68
C HIS A 69 -7.42 20.92 -11.90
N THR A 70 -6.83 20.74 -13.07
CA THR A 70 -7.53 20.48 -14.33
C THR A 70 -7.11 19.10 -14.83
N TYR A 71 -8.07 18.34 -15.34
CA TYR A 71 -7.89 17.01 -15.88
C TYR A 71 -8.21 17.05 -17.37
N ASP A 72 -7.29 16.58 -18.21
CA ASP A 72 -7.40 16.57 -19.68
C ASP A 72 -6.92 15.27 -20.33
N THR A 73 -6.30 14.37 -19.55
CA THR A 73 -5.65 13.16 -20.06
C THR A 73 -6.45 11.90 -19.73
N VAL A 74 -6.79 11.70 -18.46
CA VAL A 74 -7.52 10.50 -17.97
C VAL A 74 -9.03 10.70 -17.91
N CYS A 75 -9.45 11.95 -17.79
CA CYS A 75 -10.81 12.42 -17.87
C CYS A 75 -10.76 13.93 -18.15
N ASP A 76 -11.87 14.47 -18.64
CA ASP A 76 -12.04 15.90 -18.84
C ASP A 76 -12.75 16.51 -17.63
N GLY A 77 -12.12 17.50 -16.99
CA GLY A 77 -12.75 18.17 -15.86
C GLY A 77 -11.83 19.01 -15.01
N PHE A 78 -12.30 19.39 -13.83
CA PHE A 78 -11.52 20.17 -12.88
C PHE A 78 -11.97 19.92 -11.44
N SER A 79 -11.10 20.21 -10.47
CA SER A 79 -11.47 20.25 -9.05
C SER A 79 -11.40 21.67 -8.52
N ALA A 80 -12.37 22.08 -7.71
CA ALA A 80 -12.44 23.43 -7.16
C ALA A 80 -13.00 23.51 -5.74
N VAL A 81 -12.62 24.56 -5.01
CA VAL A 81 -13.13 24.87 -3.67
C VAL A 81 -14.35 25.79 -3.77
N LEU A 82 -15.54 25.25 -3.54
CA LEU A 82 -16.83 25.95 -3.72
C LEU A 82 -17.77 25.74 -2.53
N SER A 83 -18.81 26.58 -2.41
CA SER A 83 -19.92 26.28 -1.51
C SER A 83 -20.77 25.14 -2.07
N PRO A 84 -21.41 24.31 -1.23
CA PRO A 84 -22.30 23.24 -1.68
C PRO A 84 -23.42 23.74 -2.62
N ASP A 85 -24.00 24.92 -2.34
CA ASP A 85 -25.05 25.50 -3.19
C ASP A 85 -24.53 25.87 -4.58
N ARG A 86 -23.29 26.39 -4.67
CA ARG A 86 -22.65 26.68 -5.95
C ARG A 86 -22.35 25.41 -6.71
N ALA A 87 -21.84 24.37 -6.05
CA ALA A 87 -21.61 23.08 -6.67
C ALA A 87 -22.92 22.43 -7.18
N SER A 88 -24.01 22.54 -6.40
CA SER A 88 -25.34 22.09 -6.79
C SER A 88 -25.86 22.84 -8.02
N THR A 89 -25.68 24.17 -8.06
CA THR A 89 -26.05 24.99 -9.21
C THR A 89 -25.27 24.59 -10.47
N LEU A 90 -23.96 24.39 -10.35
CA LEU A 90 -23.11 23.96 -11.46
C LEU A 90 -23.47 22.55 -11.96
N SER A 91 -23.94 21.66 -11.08
CA SER A 91 -24.36 20.30 -11.47
C SER A 91 -25.54 20.29 -12.45
N GLN A 92 -26.28 21.39 -12.57
CA GLN A 92 -27.38 21.54 -13.54
C GLN A 92 -26.91 22.01 -14.92
N ASN A 93 -25.64 22.38 -15.08
CA ASN A 93 -25.13 22.80 -16.38
C ASN A 93 -25.02 21.57 -17.31
N PRO A 94 -25.56 21.61 -18.55
CA PRO A 94 -25.53 20.48 -19.48
C PRO A 94 -24.14 19.94 -19.81
N SER A 95 -23.10 20.77 -19.65
CA SER A 95 -21.70 20.38 -19.90
C SER A 95 -21.10 19.60 -18.72
N ILE A 96 -21.71 19.64 -17.53
CA ILE A 96 -21.24 18.91 -16.35
C ILE A 96 -21.88 17.52 -16.32
N LEU A 97 -21.06 16.49 -16.47
CA LEU A 97 -21.49 15.10 -16.47
C LEU A 97 -21.68 14.56 -15.05
N ALA A 98 -20.84 14.98 -14.10
CA ALA A 98 -20.93 14.59 -12.70
C ALA A 98 -20.23 15.59 -11.77
N VAL A 99 -20.71 15.65 -10.54
CA VAL A 99 -20.09 16.39 -9.44
C VAL A 99 -19.83 15.43 -8.28
N LEU A 100 -18.58 15.34 -7.84
CA LEU A 100 -18.15 14.49 -6.74
C LEU A 100 -17.60 15.39 -5.62
N GLU A 101 -18.16 15.31 -4.42
CA GLU A 101 -17.53 15.91 -3.25
C GLU A 101 -16.20 15.19 -2.98
N ASP A 102 -15.12 15.96 -2.88
CA ASP A 102 -13.80 15.42 -2.59
C ASP A 102 -13.77 14.87 -1.16
N ARG A 103 -13.12 13.72 -0.99
CA ARG A 103 -13.12 12.99 0.27
C ARG A 103 -11.71 12.62 0.63
N ARG A 104 -11.31 13.00 1.85
CA ARG A 104 -10.14 12.43 2.48
C ARG A 104 -10.28 10.90 2.51
N ARG A 105 -9.30 10.20 1.94
CA ARG A 105 -9.20 8.75 2.01
C ARG A 105 -8.22 8.37 3.13
N GLU A 106 -8.53 7.30 3.84
CA GLU A 106 -7.65 6.73 4.86
C GLU A 106 -6.80 5.60 4.26
N LEU A 107 -5.55 5.49 4.68
CA LEU A 107 -4.65 4.42 4.25
C LEU A 107 -5.15 3.08 4.81
N HIS A 108 -5.39 2.11 3.93
CA HIS A 108 -5.89 0.78 4.30
C HIS A 108 -4.92 -0.33 3.87
N THR A 109 -3.87 -0.59 4.63
CA THR A 109 -2.93 -1.70 4.36
C THR A 109 -3.43 -3.06 4.86
N THR A 110 -4.37 -3.08 5.80
CA THR A 110 -4.99 -4.31 6.36
C THR A 110 -6.21 -4.81 5.57
N ARG A 111 -6.65 -4.07 4.54
CA ARG A 111 -7.89 -4.34 3.79
C ARG A 111 -7.67 -4.77 2.34
N SER A 112 -6.45 -4.68 1.83
CA SER A 112 -6.15 -4.93 0.40
C SER A 112 -6.70 -6.26 -0.10
N PRO A 113 -6.55 -7.41 0.60
CA PRO A 113 -7.14 -8.66 0.15
C PRO A 113 -8.67 -8.61 0.06
N GLN A 114 -9.34 -8.01 1.05
CA GLN A 114 -10.80 -7.86 1.06
C GLN A 114 -11.29 -6.92 -0.03
N PHE A 115 -10.53 -5.86 -0.32
CA PHE A 115 -10.81 -4.94 -1.43
C PHE A 115 -10.80 -5.68 -2.78
N LEU A 116 -9.87 -6.62 -2.96
CA LEU A 116 -9.76 -7.48 -4.13
C LEU A 116 -10.78 -8.63 -4.15
N GLY A 117 -11.72 -8.65 -3.20
CA GLY A 117 -12.73 -9.70 -3.10
C GLY A 117 -12.23 -11.03 -2.51
N LEU A 118 -10.98 -11.10 -2.01
CA LEU A 118 -10.46 -12.28 -1.33
C LEU A 118 -11.10 -12.39 0.06
N ARG A 119 -12.01 -13.35 0.21
CA ARG A 119 -12.81 -13.58 1.42
C ARG A 119 -12.45 -14.93 2.04
N ASN A 120 -12.47 -15.00 3.37
CA ASN A 120 -12.26 -16.26 4.05
C ASN A 120 -13.37 -17.26 3.67
N GLN A 121 -12.98 -18.52 3.44
CA GLN A 121 -13.86 -19.66 3.16
C GLN A 121 -14.72 -19.53 1.89
N GLN A 122 -14.41 -18.59 0.99
CA GLN A 122 -15.11 -18.41 -0.29
C GLN A 122 -14.14 -18.00 -1.40
N GLY A 123 -14.44 -18.39 -2.64
CA GLY A 123 -13.66 -18.05 -3.84
C GLY A 123 -12.22 -18.55 -3.81
N LEU A 124 -11.34 -17.81 -4.49
CA LEU A 124 -9.95 -18.21 -4.79
C LEU A 124 -9.14 -18.68 -3.56
N TRP A 125 -9.35 -18.09 -2.38
CA TRP A 125 -8.66 -18.52 -1.16
C TRP A 125 -9.06 -19.91 -0.68
N SER A 126 -10.34 -20.27 -0.79
CA SER A 126 -10.79 -21.61 -0.43
C SER A 126 -10.33 -22.63 -1.47
N GLU A 127 -10.45 -22.29 -2.75
CA GLU A 127 -10.08 -23.16 -3.88
C GLU A 127 -8.57 -23.44 -3.94
N SER A 128 -7.73 -22.44 -3.65
CA SER A 128 -6.27 -22.60 -3.65
C SER A 128 -5.69 -23.08 -2.31
N ASN A 129 -6.55 -23.42 -1.33
CA ASN A 129 -6.15 -23.65 0.06
C ASN A 129 -5.21 -22.55 0.59
N TYR A 130 -5.52 -21.29 0.28
CA TYR A 130 -4.75 -20.10 0.65
C TYR A 130 -3.26 -20.17 0.20
N GLY A 131 -2.96 -20.97 -0.83
CA GLY A 131 -1.63 -21.19 -1.39
C GLY A 131 -0.74 -22.18 -0.64
N SER A 132 -1.27 -23.10 0.16
CA SER A 132 -0.49 -23.93 1.13
C SER A 132 0.73 -24.68 0.60
N ASP A 133 0.72 -25.05 -0.68
CA ASP A 133 1.77 -25.81 -1.36
C ASP A 133 2.57 -24.99 -2.37
N VAL A 134 2.28 -23.68 -2.45
CA VAL A 134 2.97 -22.71 -3.32
C VAL A 134 4.13 -22.09 -2.55
N ILE A 135 5.26 -21.93 -3.21
CA ILE A 135 6.50 -21.32 -2.76
C ILE A 135 6.69 -20.04 -3.58
N ILE A 136 6.61 -18.91 -2.91
CA ILE A 136 6.82 -17.59 -3.50
C ILE A 136 8.27 -17.18 -3.22
N GLY A 137 9.04 -17.00 -4.29
CA GLY A 137 10.37 -16.41 -4.27
C GLY A 137 10.28 -14.89 -4.23
N VAL A 138 10.96 -14.23 -3.30
CA VAL A 138 10.97 -12.77 -3.18
C VAL A 138 12.38 -12.27 -3.40
N PHE A 139 12.57 -11.46 -4.45
CA PHE A 139 13.87 -10.90 -4.84
C PHE A 139 13.89 -9.43 -4.41
N ASP A 140 14.66 -9.11 -3.37
CA ASP A 140 14.53 -7.83 -2.68
C ASP A 140 15.74 -7.53 -1.75
N THR A 141 15.57 -6.68 -0.74
CA THR A 141 16.56 -6.30 0.28
C THR A 141 16.77 -7.33 1.40
N GLY A 142 16.12 -8.49 1.32
CA GLY A 142 16.20 -9.56 2.30
C GLY A 142 14.93 -9.70 3.15
N ILE A 143 15.06 -10.26 4.36
CA ILE A 143 13.92 -10.49 5.25
C ILE A 143 14.25 -10.21 6.73
N TRP A 144 13.28 -9.69 7.48
CA TRP A 144 13.31 -9.65 8.94
C TRP A 144 12.50 -10.82 9.54
N PRO A 145 13.12 -11.97 9.82
CA PRO A 145 12.42 -13.22 10.09
C PRO A 145 11.59 -13.19 11.39
N GLU A 146 11.92 -12.32 12.34
CA GLU A 146 11.23 -12.23 13.63
C GLU A 146 9.86 -11.53 13.56
N ARG A 147 9.42 -11.03 12.38
CA ARG A 147 8.10 -10.40 12.26
C ARG A 147 6.97 -11.42 12.40
N ARG A 148 5.88 -11.03 13.07
CA ARG A 148 4.66 -11.85 13.25
C ARG A 148 4.10 -12.41 11.93
N SER A 149 4.25 -11.66 10.83
CA SER A 149 3.84 -12.04 9.47
C SER A 149 4.53 -13.31 8.96
N PHE A 150 5.67 -13.73 9.53
CA PHE A 150 6.43 -14.91 9.10
C PHE A 150 6.34 -16.08 10.09
N SER A 151 5.32 -16.07 10.96
CA SER A 151 5.01 -17.22 11.82
C SER A 151 4.61 -18.45 11.01
N ASP A 152 5.04 -19.62 11.46
CA ASP A 152 4.73 -20.92 10.85
C ASP A 152 3.63 -21.71 11.58
N VAL A 153 2.92 -21.04 12.50
CA VAL A 153 1.81 -21.63 13.25
C VAL A 153 0.73 -22.14 12.30
N ASN A 154 0.29 -23.38 12.50
CA ASN A 154 -0.71 -24.07 11.68
C ASN A 154 -0.31 -24.23 10.19
N LEU A 155 0.99 -24.21 9.88
CA LEU A 155 1.48 -24.68 8.59
C LEU A 155 1.96 -26.13 8.70
N GLY A 156 1.58 -26.94 7.71
CA GLY A 156 2.10 -28.30 7.54
C GLY A 156 3.59 -28.30 7.20
N PRO A 157 4.18 -29.50 6.98
CA PRO A 157 5.59 -29.63 6.62
C PRO A 157 5.96 -28.82 5.38
N VAL A 158 7.25 -28.55 5.23
CA VAL A 158 7.80 -27.94 4.01
C VAL A 158 7.60 -28.91 2.84
N PRO A 159 7.18 -28.45 1.65
CA PRO A 159 7.02 -29.33 0.48
C PRO A 159 8.30 -30.11 0.19
N THR A 160 8.20 -31.43 -0.02
CA THR A 160 9.35 -32.32 -0.24
C THR A 160 10.14 -32.02 -1.51
N ARG A 161 9.52 -31.32 -2.48
CA ARG A 161 10.16 -30.85 -3.71
C ARG A 161 11.10 -29.65 -3.48
N TRP A 162 11.03 -28.98 -2.33
CA TRP A 162 11.86 -27.82 -2.02
C TRP A 162 13.32 -28.22 -1.84
N LYS A 163 14.23 -27.52 -2.53
CA LYS A 163 15.67 -27.81 -2.52
C LYS A 163 16.53 -26.65 -2.00
N GLY A 164 15.93 -25.50 -1.75
CA GLY A 164 16.66 -24.34 -1.26
C GLY A 164 17.15 -24.49 0.17
N ILE A 165 18.03 -23.57 0.57
CA ILE A 165 18.74 -23.60 1.86
C ILE A 165 18.36 -22.42 2.74
N CYS A 166 18.70 -22.51 4.02
CA CYS A 166 18.68 -21.38 4.94
C CYS A 166 20.11 -20.87 5.14
N GLU A 167 20.54 -19.93 4.29
CA GLU A 167 21.90 -19.40 4.33
C GLU A 167 22.14 -18.59 5.61
N THR A 168 23.34 -18.75 6.18
CA THR A 168 23.75 -18.10 7.42
C THR A 168 24.59 -16.86 7.14
N GLY A 169 24.60 -15.90 8.06
CA GLY A 169 25.49 -14.75 7.99
C GLY A 169 25.36 -13.86 9.23
N VAL A 170 25.80 -12.61 9.10
CA VAL A 170 25.70 -11.62 10.17
C VAL A 170 24.26 -11.51 10.70
N LYS A 171 24.06 -11.82 11.98
CA LYS A 171 22.75 -11.83 12.66
C LYS A 171 21.67 -12.68 11.96
N PHE A 172 22.08 -13.72 11.24
CA PHE A 172 21.17 -14.66 10.58
C PHE A 172 21.70 -16.09 10.74
N SER A 173 20.90 -16.95 11.35
CA SER A 173 21.25 -18.34 11.66
C SER A 173 20.22 -19.30 11.06
N PRO A 174 20.49 -20.62 11.01
CA PRO A 174 19.53 -21.58 10.46
C PRO A 174 18.18 -21.58 11.21
N LYS A 175 18.17 -21.16 12.49
CA LYS A 175 16.96 -21.04 13.32
C LYS A 175 16.00 -19.94 12.85
N ASN A 176 16.45 -19.05 11.96
CA ASN A 176 15.62 -17.98 11.42
C ASN A 176 14.70 -18.47 10.30
N CYS A 177 14.98 -19.62 9.68
CA CYS A 177 14.03 -20.30 8.82
C CYS A 177 13.09 -21.19 9.63
N ASN A 178 11.88 -21.38 9.11
CA ASN A 178 10.82 -22.16 9.74
C ASN A 178 9.90 -22.73 8.64
N ARG A 179 8.71 -23.26 8.98
CA ARG A 179 7.81 -23.80 7.93
C ARG A 179 7.15 -22.69 7.09
N LYS A 180 7.29 -21.41 7.43
CA LYS A 180 6.79 -20.26 6.64
C LYS A 180 7.87 -19.69 5.73
N LEU A 181 9.01 -19.34 6.31
CA LEU A 181 10.22 -18.88 5.62
C LEU A 181 11.14 -20.10 5.45
N ILE A 182 10.99 -20.79 4.32
CA ILE A 182 11.54 -22.15 4.12
C ILE A 182 12.94 -22.15 3.52
N GLY A 183 13.37 -21.04 2.94
CA GLY A 183 14.76 -20.82 2.58
C GLY A 183 15.05 -19.35 2.34
N VAL A 184 16.31 -19.01 2.54
CA VAL A 184 16.84 -17.66 2.34
C VAL A 184 18.24 -17.75 1.80
N ARG A 185 18.56 -16.85 0.89
CA ARG A 185 19.88 -16.74 0.26
C ARG A 185 20.20 -15.27 0.03
N PHE A 186 21.47 -14.95 -0.12
CA PHE A 186 21.90 -13.60 -0.51
C PHE A 186 22.98 -13.66 -1.58
N PHE A 187 23.01 -12.65 -2.45
CA PHE A 187 23.92 -12.55 -3.58
C PHE A 187 24.59 -11.18 -3.53
N ALA A 188 25.92 -11.19 -3.44
CA ALA A 188 26.75 -10.00 -3.30
C ALA A 188 27.98 -10.03 -4.19
N LYS A 189 28.14 -11.05 -5.06
CA LYS A 189 29.38 -11.21 -5.84
C LYS A 189 29.52 -10.11 -6.89
N GLY A 190 28.39 -9.63 -7.43
CA GLY A 190 28.37 -8.45 -8.29
C GLY A 190 28.89 -7.21 -7.55
N HIS A 191 28.37 -6.98 -6.33
CA HIS A 191 28.81 -5.89 -5.45
C HIS A 191 30.31 -5.98 -5.08
N GLU A 192 30.80 -7.19 -4.79
CA GLU A 192 32.20 -7.45 -4.43
C GLU A 192 33.18 -7.20 -5.59
N ALA A 193 32.73 -7.34 -6.84
CA ALA A 193 33.56 -7.20 -8.04
C ALA A 193 33.57 -5.79 -8.66
N GLY A 194 32.68 -4.90 -8.24
CA GLY A 194 32.50 -3.56 -8.83
C GLY A 194 33.72 -2.62 -8.67
N PRO A 195 34.07 -1.80 -9.69
CA PRO A 195 35.08 -0.74 -9.51
C PRO A 195 34.56 0.35 -8.57
N GLY A 196 35.38 0.80 -7.62
CA GLY A 196 35.00 1.82 -6.62
C GLY A 196 34.48 1.26 -5.29
N THR A 197 34.36 -0.06 -5.17
CA THR A 197 33.91 -0.78 -3.96
C THR A 197 35.05 -1.57 -3.27
N GLY A 198 36.28 -1.01 -3.31
CA GLY A 198 37.53 -1.71 -2.99
C GLY A 198 37.50 -2.64 -1.78
N GLY A 199 37.42 -3.94 -2.04
CA GLY A 199 37.65 -5.03 -1.07
C GLY A 199 36.61 -5.12 0.05
N THR A 200 35.93 -6.28 0.19
CA THR A 200 34.87 -6.49 1.18
C THR A 200 33.89 -5.31 1.21
N LEU A 201 33.06 -5.20 0.17
CA LEU A 201 31.94 -4.27 0.17
C LEU A 201 32.38 -2.82 0.41
N GLY A 202 33.09 -2.19 -0.51
CA GLY A 202 33.18 -0.72 -0.47
C GLY A 202 31.78 -0.12 -0.65
N GLY A 203 31.04 0.01 0.46
CA GLY A 203 29.66 0.51 0.46
C GLY A 203 28.72 -0.15 1.47
N ILE A 204 28.92 -1.43 1.84
CA ILE A 204 28.11 -2.03 2.91
C ILE A 204 28.68 -1.58 4.23
N ASN A 205 28.22 -0.42 4.64
CA ASN A 205 28.40 0.08 5.98
C ASN A 205 27.83 -0.98 6.96
N ALA A 206 28.72 -1.77 7.57
CA ALA A 206 28.36 -2.89 8.45
C ALA A 206 27.64 -2.44 9.74
N THR A 207 27.62 -1.13 10.01
CA THR A 207 26.79 -0.53 11.06
C THR A 207 25.32 -0.38 10.65
N ILE A 208 25.01 -0.29 9.35
CA ILE A 208 23.64 -0.09 8.85
C ILE A 208 23.10 -1.25 8.02
N GLU A 209 23.92 -2.27 7.73
CA GLU A 209 23.58 -3.39 6.85
C GLU A 209 24.21 -4.70 7.34
N PHE A 210 23.63 -5.83 6.92
CA PHE A 210 24.03 -7.17 7.33
C PHE A 210 24.48 -7.98 6.13
N PHE A 211 25.73 -8.45 6.14
CA PHE A 211 26.22 -9.45 5.19
C PHE A 211 25.61 -10.83 5.50
N SER A 212 24.32 -10.94 5.18
CA SER A 212 23.44 -12.08 5.39
C SER A 212 22.11 -11.82 4.67
N PRO A 213 21.17 -12.79 4.65
CA PRO A 213 19.82 -12.57 4.14
C PRO A 213 18.96 -11.60 4.97
N ARG A 214 19.47 -11.06 6.09
CA ARG A 214 18.71 -10.13 6.93
C ARG A 214 18.45 -8.82 6.20
N ASP A 215 17.22 -8.34 6.29
CA ASP A 215 16.81 -7.03 5.79
C ASP A 215 17.26 -5.91 6.71
N ALA A 216 17.93 -4.90 6.16
CA ALA A 216 18.29 -3.67 6.88
C ALA A 216 17.56 -2.41 6.35
N GLU A 217 16.80 -2.56 5.26
CA GLU A 217 16.09 -1.48 4.61
C GLU A 217 14.60 -1.52 5.02
N GLY A 218 13.95 -2.68 4.83
CA GLY A 218 12.54 -2.90 5.16
C GLY A 218 11.67 -3.27 3.95
N HIS A 219 12.08 -2.90 2.75
CA HIS A 219 11.34 -3.12 1.50
C HIS A 219 11.06 -4.62 1.28
N GLY A 220 12.09 -5.48 1.38
CA GLY A 220 11.92 -6.93 1.24
C GLY A 220 11.02 -7.55 2.30
N THR A 221 11.12 -7.08 3.55
CA THR A 221 10.20 -7.49 4.62
C THR A 221 8.76 -7.08 4.32
N HIS A 222 8.56 -5.87 3.82
CA HIS A 222 7.25 -5.35 3.46
C HIS A 222 6.65 -6.14 2.29
N THR A 223 7.37 -6.26 1.17
CA THR A 223 6.93 -6.96 -0.04
C THR A 223 6.63 -8.43 0.23
N ALA A 224 7.49 -9.14 0.97
CA ALA A 224 7.24 -10.53 1.37
C ALA A 224 5.99 -10.68 2.25
N SER A 225 5.74 -9.71 3.15
CA SER A 225 4.54 -9.72 3.99
C SER A 225 3.26 -9.39 3.21
N THR A 226 3.35 -8.58 2.16
CA THR A 226 2.23 -8.31 1.25
C THR A 226 1.91 -9.53 0.38
N ALA A 227 2.93 -10.21 -0.14
CA ALA A 227 2.74 -11.42 -0.95
C ALA A 227 2.15 -12.56 -0.12
N ALA A 228 2.73 -12.86 1.04
CA ALA A 228 2.39 -14.06 1.79
C ALA A 228 2.30 -13.88 3.30
N GLY A 229 2.26 -12.68 3.87
CA GLY A 229 2.19 -12.50 5.32
C GLY A 229 1.07 -13.30 6.00
N ARG A 230 1.37 -13.93 7.14
CA ARG A 230 0.35 -14.51 8.02
C ARG A 230 -0.50 -13.44 8.66
N HIS A 231 -1.65 -13.88 9.18
CA HIS A 231 -2.54 -13.07 9.98
C HIS A 231 -1.79 -12.46 11.17
N SER A 232 -1.55 -11.16 11.11
CA SER A 232 -0.99 -10.36 12.18
C SER A 232 -2.09 -9.52 12.77
N TYR A 233 -2.60 -9.94 13.92
CA TYR A 233 -3.67 -9.26 14.64
C TYR A 233 -3.15 -7.99 15.32
N ARG A 234 -3.97 -6.93 15.36
CA ARG A 234 -3.60 -5.63 15.91
C ARG A 234 -2.36 -5.09 15.21
N ALA A 235 -2.43 -5.06 13.89
CA ALA A 235 -1.44 -4.41 13.05
C ALA A 235 -1.92 -2.99 12.76
N SER A 236 -1.06 -2.02 13.03
CA SER A 236 -1.32 -0.60 12.81
C SER A 236 0.01 0.14 12.62
N MET A 237 -0.01 1.27 11.92
CA MET A 237 1.11 2.21 11.88
C MET A 237 0.70 3.45 12.67
N GLU A 238 1.23 3.65 13.89
CA GLU A 238 0.84 4.77 14.76
C GLU A 238 -0.69 4.92 14.94
N GLY A 239 -1.41 3.79 15.01
CA GLY A 239 -2.88 3.75 15.10
C GLY A 239 -3.64 3.80 13.77
N TYR A 240 -2.97 4.17 12.66
CA TYR A 240 -3.57 4.11 11.33
C TYR A 240 -3.65 2.67 10.80
N ALA A 241 -4.67 2.43 9.98
CA ALA A 241 -4.96 1.14 9.34
C ALA A 241 -5.12 -0.04 10.32
N ASP A 242 -5.59 0.22 11.55
CA ASP A 242 -5.74 -0.83 12.57
C ASP A 242 -6.60 -2.00 12.07
N GLY A 243 -6.10 -3.21 12.30
CA GLY A 243 -6.81 -4.42 11.95
C GLY A 243 -5.94 -5.66 11.89
N ILE A 244 -6.27 -6.55 10.95
CA ILE A 244 -5.55 -7.80 10.73
C ILE A 244 -4.79 -7.69 9.42
N ALA A 245 -3.47 -7.50 9.51
CA ALA A 245 -2.62 -7.55 8.32
C ALA A 245 -2.45 -9.01 7.88
N LYS A 246 -2.52 -9.25 6.57
CA LYS A 246 -2.29 -10.56 5.95
C LYS A 246 -1.94 -10.36 4.48
N GLY A 247 -1.09 -11.23 3.96
CA GLY A 247 -0.72 -11.21 2.55
C GLY A 247 -1.82 -11.75 1.64
N VAL A 248 -1.57 -11.65 0.34
CA VAL A 248 -2.44 -12.17 -0.72
C VAL A 248 -2.56 -13.70 -0.65
N ALA A 249 -1.49 -14.42 -0.31
CA ALA A 249 -1.48 -15.88 -0.14
C ALA A 249 -0.96 -16.28 1.26
N PRO A 250 -1.79 -16.21 2.33
CA PRO A 250 -1.30 -16.38 3.69
C PRO A 250 -0.65 -17.74 3.97
N LYS A 251 -1.10 -18.85 3.35
CA LYS A 251 -0.49 -20.18 3.58
C LYS A 251 0.68 -20.51 2.66
N ALA A 252 0.97 -19.69 1.64
CA ALA A 252 2.13 -19.90 0.77
C ALA A 252 3.44 -19.87 1.56
N ARG A 253 4.46 -20.57 1.08
CA ARG A 253 5.80 -20.57 1.65
C ARG A 253 6.60 -19.43 1.04
N LEU A 254 7.54 -18.88 1.79
CA LEU A 254 8.45 -17.84 1.32
C LEU A 254 9.86 -18.40 1.16
N ALA A 255 10.45 -18.11 0.01
CA ALA A 255 11.88 -18.22 -0.23
C ALA A 255 12.42 -16.83 -0.56
N VAL A 256 13.42 -16.33 0.17
CA VAL A 256 13.90 -14.95 0.00
C VAL A 256 15.29 -14.95 -0.60
N TYR A 257 15.49 -14.16 -1.65
CA TYR A 257 16.74 -13.98 -2.36
C TYR A 257 17.14 -12.52 -2.25
N LYS A 258 18.05 -12.20 -1.32
CA LYS A 258 18.56 -10.84 -1.15
C LYS A 258 19.54 -10.51 -2.26
N VAL A 259 19.16 -9.56 -3.12
CA VAL A 259 19.94 -9.09 -4.27
C VAL A 259 20.17 -7.58 -4.24
N CYS A 260 19.42 -6.89 -3.37
CA CYS A 260 19.54 -5.47 -3.12
C CYS A 260 20.18 -5.21 -1.76
N TRP A 261 21.02 -4.19 -1.73
CA TRP A 261 21.77 -3.82 -0.54
C TRP A 261 21.56 -2.34 -0.25
N LYS A 262 21.35 -2.02 1.04
CA LYS A 262 21.00 -0.67 1.48
C LYS A 262 22.07 0.33 1.02
N ASN A 263 21.63 1.40 0.35
CA ASN A 263 22.47 2.45 -0.23
C ASN A 263 23.46 1.98 -1.31
N SER A 264 23.42 0.72 -1.75
CA SER A 264 24.27 0.19 -2.82
C SER A 264 23.46 -0.32 -4.02
N GLY A 265 22.14 -0.45 -3.88
CA GLY A 265 21.26 -0.89 -4.96
C GLY A 265 21.36 -2.39 -5.24
N CYS A 266 20.95 -2.80 -6.42
CA CYS A 266 20.83 -4.19 -6.84
C CYS A 266 21.66 -4.38 -8.12
N PHE A 267 22.57 -5.35 -8.13
CA PHE A 267 23.41 -5.60 -9.29
C PHE A 267 22.77 -6.67 -10.18
N ASP A 268 22.76 -6.42 -11.48
CA ASP A 268 22.16 -7.31 -12.48
C ASP A 268 22.71 -8.74 -12.43
N SER A 269 24.01 -8.88 -12.19
CA SER A 269 24.66 -10.19 -12.06
C SER A 269 24.16 -10.97 -10.84
N ASP A 270 23.94 -10.29 -9.72
CA ASP A 270 23.39 -10.88 -8.50
C ASP A 270 21.89 -11.22 -8.67
N ILE A 271 21.13 -10.39 -9.41
CA ILE A 271 19.74 -10.67 -9.78
C ILE A 271 19.63 -11.94 -10.63
N LEU A 272 20.43 -12.07 -11.69
CA LEU A 272 20.44 -13.26 -12.54
C LEU A 272 20.86 -14.52 -11.77
N ALA A 273 21.86 -14.41 -10.90
CA ALA A 273 22.27 -15.51 -10.04
C ALA A 273 21.14 -15.96 -9.08
N ALA A 274 20.34 -15.02 -8.59
CA ALA A 274 19.15 -15.33 -7.80
C ALA A 274 18.06 -16.02 -8.63
N PHE A 275 17.83 -15.64 -9.89
CA PHE A 275 16.89 -16.32 -10.79
C PHE A 275 17.28 -17.79 -10.97
N ASP A 276 18.54 -18.05 -11.29
CA ASP A 276 19.06 -19.41 -11.45
C ASP A 276 18.89 -20.23 -10.17
N ALA A 277 19.22 -19.64 -9.02
CA ALA A 277 19.03 -20.27 -7.72
C ALA A 277 17.56 -20.58 -7.42
N ALA A 278 16.65 -19.63 -7.61
CA ALA A 278 15.23 -19.80 -7.31
C ALA A 278 14.58 -20.90 -8.14
N VAL A 279 14.89 -20.94 -9.44
CA VAL A 279 14.43 -21.98 -10.35
C VAL A 279 14.96 -23.35 -9.95
N ALA A 280 16.25 -23.44 -9.58
CA ALA A 280 16.85 -24.69 -9.12
C ALA A 280 16.29 -25.17 -7.76
N ASP A 281 15.99 -24.24 -6.87
CA ASP A 281 15.47 -24.49 -5.53
C ASP A 281 14.00 -24.96 -5.53
N GLY A 282 13.25 -24.68 -6.62
CA GLY A 282 11.88 -25.14 -6.80
C GLY A 282 10.80 -24.10 -6.46
N VAL A 283 11.07 -22.81 -6.68
CA VAL A 283 10.15 -21.68 -6.45
C VAL A 283 9.05 -21.62 -7.51
N ASP A 284 7.77 -21.63 -7.12
CA ASP A 284 6.62 -21.61 -8.06
C ASP A 284 6.38 -20.25 -8.73
N VAL A 285 6.49 -19.19 -7.93
CA VAL A 285 6.21 -17.83 -8.35
C VAL A 285 7.31 -16.91 -7.87
N ILE A 286 7.90 -16.13 -8.77
CA ILE A 286 8.89 -15.10 -8.41
C ILE A 286 8.19 -13.74 -8.35
N SER A 287 8.28 -13.10 -7.18
CA SER A 287 7.92 -11.72 -6.94
C SER A 287 9.20 -10.89 -6.91
N ILE A 288 9.32 -9.96 -7.86
CA ILE A 288 10.45 -9.05 -7.97
C ILE A 288 9.92 -7.61 -8.01
N SER A 289 10.28 -6.84 -7.00
CA SER A 289 9.90 -5.42 -6.84
C SER A 289 11.12 -4.53 -7.05
N ILE A 290 11.82 -4.78 -8.15
CA ILE A 290 13.06 -4.11 -8.56
C ILE A 290 12.87 -3.73 -10.02
N GLY A 291 13.35 -2.55 -10.40
CA GLY A 291 13.33 -2.07 -11.78
C GLY A 291 14.54 -1.19 -12.08
N GLY A 292 14.76 -0.90 -13.36
CA GLY A 292 15.83 -0.01 -13.79
C GLY A 292 15.69 1.38 -13.17
N GLY A 293 16.80 1.91 -12.66
CA GLY A 293 16.87 3.31 -12.25
C GLY A 293 16.79 4.20 -13.49
N GLU A 294 16.13 5.34 -13.34
CA GLU A 294 16.07 6.43 -14.33
C GLU A 294 14.92 6.42 -15.36
N GLY A 295 13.99 5.45 -15.32
CA GLY A 295 12.76 5.53 -16.14
C GLY A 295 12.97 5.25 -17.64
N TRP A 296 14.18 4.85 -18.04
CA TRP A 296 14.44 4.28 -19.35
C TRP A 296 14.12 2.78 -19.35
N SER A 297 13.23 2.35 -20.23
CA SER A 297 12.99 0.93 -20.48
C SER A 297 14.12 0.36 -21.34
N THR A 298 14.92 -0.54 -20.77
CA THR A 298 15.92 -1.31 -21.51
C THR A 298 15.24 -2.33 -22.43
N PRO A 299 15.69 -2.52 -23.69
CA PRO A 299 15.17 -3.60 -24.54
C PRO A 299 15.30 -4.97 -23.85
N TYR A 300 14.27 -5.82 -23.97
CA TYR A 300 14.19 -7.08 -23.22
C TYR A 300 15.41 -8.01 -23.34
N TYR A 301 16.08 -8.02 -24.49
CA TYR A 301 17.23 -8.90 -24.74
C TYR A 301 18.54 -8.44 -24.08
N ILE A 302 18.56 -7.24 -23.49
CA ILE A 302 19.66 -6.71 -22.67
C ILE A 302 19.20 -6.30 -21.27
N ASP A 303 17.96 -6.60 -20.89
CA ASP A 303 17.44 -6.43 -19.53
C ASP A 303 17.59 -7.75 -18.74
N PRO A 304 18.45 -7.80 -17.71
CA PRO A 304 18.69 -9.00 -16.91
C PRO A 304 17.44 -9.51 -16.16
N ILE A 305 16.51 -8.63 -15.78
CA ILE A 305 15.24 -9.03 -15.17
C ILE A 305 14.37 -9.72 -16.22
N ALA A 306 14.30 -9.18 -17.44
CA ALA A 306 13.55 -9.79 -18.54
C ALA A 306 14.16 -11.14 -18.97
N ILE A 307 15.49 -11.21 -19.09
CA ILE A 307 16.22 -12.45 -19.43
C ILE A 307 15.98 -13.52 -18.37
N GLY A 308 16.15 -13.19 -17.09
CA GLY A 308 15.92 -14.12 -15.98
C GLY A 308 14.47 -14.57 -15.89
N SER A 309 13.52 -13.65 -16.08
CA SER A 309 12.08 -13.95 -16.08
C SER A 309 11.70 -14.88 -17.23
N TYR A 310 12.19 -14.61 -18.45
CA TYR A 310 11.97 -15.49 -19.60
C TYR A 310 12.56 -16.88 -19.36
N GLY A 311 13.78 -16.95 -18.81
CA GLY A 311 14.43 -18.20 -18.43
C GLY A 311 13.61 -19.03 -17.43
N ALA A 312 13.03 -18.39 -16.41
CA ALA A 312 12.17 -19.04 -15.44
C ALA A 312 10.85 -19.55 -16.07
N VAL A 313 10.19 -18.71 -16.89
CA VAL A 313 8.94 -19.08 -17.60
C VAL A 313 9.17 -20.23 -18.58
N SER A 314 10.28 -20.24 -19.31
CA SER A 314 10.62 -21.33 -20.22
C SER A 314 10.79 -22.69 -19.52
N LYS A 315 11.07 -22.68 -18.21
CA LYS A 315 11.18 -23.87 -17.36
C LYS A 315 9.89 -24.20 -16.58
N GLY A 316 8.79 -23.50 -16.87
CA GLY A 316 7.47 -23.76 -16.29
C GLY A 316 7.15 -22.99 -15.01
N TRP A 317 7.93 -21.94 -14.67
CA TRP A 317 7.73 -21.12 -13.48
C TRP A 317 7.09 -19.77 -13.82
N SER A 318 6.20 -19.25 -12.97
CA SER A 318 5.55 -17.96 -13.22
C SER A 318 6.35 -16.80 -12.61
N CYS A 319 6.69 -15.79 -13.40
CA CYS A 319 7.27 -14.55 -12.91
C CYS A 319 6.20 -13.44 -12.90
N LEU A 320 6.10 -12.73 -11.78
CA LEU A 320 5.28 -11.52 -11.67
C LEU A 320 6.23 -10.33 -11.51
N PRO A 321 6.78 -9.78 -12.62
CA PRO A 321 7.36 -8.45 -12.59
C PRO A 321 6.24 -7.46 -12.25
N GLN A 322 6.58 -6.39 -11.53
CA GLN A 322 5.66 -5.46 -10.88
C GLN A 322 4.49 -4.99 -11.79
N LEU A 323 3.40 -5.75 -11.80
CA LEU A 323 2.05 -5.34 -12.21
C LEU A 323 1.02 -5.61 -11.09
N VAL A 324 1.50 -6.10 -9.95
CA VAL A 324 0.68 -6.41 -8.78
C VAL A 324 1.12 -5.51 -7.63
N THR A 325 0.83 -4.22 -7.74
CA THR A 325 0.55 -3.37 -6.58
C THR A 325 -0.77 -3.83 -5.93
N MET A 326 -0.85 -5.08 -5.47
CA MET A 326 -1.92 -5.51 -4.56
C MET A 326 -1.54 -5.06 -3.15
N GLY A 327 -1.61 -3.75 -2.95
CA GLY A 327 -1.30 -3.06 -1.71
C GLY A 327 -0.59 -1.75 -2.02
N LEU A 328 -1.39 -0.68 -2.16
CA LEU A 328 -1.03 0.69 -2.55
C LEU A 328 -1.01 0.93 -4.06
N MET A 329 -2.20 1.25 -4.59
CA MET A 329 -2.30 2.26 -5.64
C MET A 329 -1.66 3.55 -5.08
N GLY A 330 -0.40 3.78 -5.39
CA GLY A 330 -0.01 5.11 -5.82
C GLY A 330 -0.44 5.22 -7.27
N CYS A 331 -1.57 5.88 -7.52
CA CYS A 331 -1.75 6.48 -8.84
C CYS A 331 -0.61 7.50 -9.02
N GLN A 332 -0.09 7.55 -10.24
CA GLN A 332 1.01 8.38 -10.75
C GLN A 332 1.14 9.75 -10.09
#